data_AF-A0A6J4JK46-F1
#
_entry.id   AF-A0A6J4JK46-F1
#
_cell.length_a   1.000
_cell.length_b   1.000
_cell.length_c   1.000
_cell.angle_alpha   90.00
_cell.angle_beta   90.00
_cell.angle_gamma   90.00
#
_symmetry.space_group_name_H-M   'P 1'
#
loop_
_entity.id
_entity.type
_entity.pdbx_description
1 polymer ?
#
loop_
_entity_poly.entity_id
_entity_poly.type
_entity_poly.pdbx_seq_one_letter_code
_entity_poly.pdbx_strand_id
1 'polypeptide(L)'
;QVQAEATQFKIAKEAFLKGCIKEITNRARLLLGEESPKFKRFGTKGLDNMKDADLSLCGKRVADVAKALLAELAVRGVTQAMIDDLDSARQSFDEAILAQGKAMSERGTATNDRIRVANELYAFTVELAEAGKAIWQDKDQARYRDYVLYSSEGRPTATAPVAQ
;
A
#
# COMPACT_ATOMS: atom_id res chain seq x y z
N GLN A 1 -10.06 8.72 0.90
CA GLN A 1 -9.44 9.49 -0.19
C GLN A 1 -7.94 9.23 -0.30
N VAL A 2 -7.17 9.47 0.77
CA VAL A 2 -5.70 9.31 0.79
C VAL A 2 -5.17 7.98 0.20
N GLN A 3 -5.79 6.84 0.53
CA GLN A 3 -5.34 5.54 -0.02
C GLN A 3 -5.60 5.37 -1.52
N ALA A 4 -6.74 5.87 -1.99
CA ALA A 4 -7.10 5.79 -3.40
C ALA A 4 -6.19 6.69 -4.23
N GLU A 5 -5.89 7.89 -3.72
CA GLU A 5 -4.95 8.84 -4.32
C GLU A 5 -3.53 8.28 -4.35
N ALA A 6 -3.03 7.70 -3.26
CA ALA A 6 -1.70 7.07 -3.22
C ALA A 6 -1.59 5.89 -4.20
N THR A 7 -2.66 5.11 -4.35
CA THR A 7 -2.71 4.01 -5.32
C THR A 7 -2.68 4.52 -6.76
N GLN A 8 -3.48 5.54 -7.08
CA GLN A 8 -3.49 6.16 -8.41
C GLN A 8 -2.14 6.81 -8.74
N PHE A 9 -1.52 7.49 -7.77
CA PHE A 9 -0.20 8.08 -7.93
C PHE A 9 0.86 7.02 -8.25
N LYS A 10 0.85 5.89 -7.53
CA LYS A 10 1.76 4.77 -7.84
C LYS A 10 1.56 4.25 -9.25
N ILE A 11 0.31 4.02 -9.67
CA ILE A 11 0.00 3.54 -11.04
C ILE A 11 0.53 4.51 -12.09
N ALA A 12 0.40 5.82 -11.87
CA ALA A 12 0.94 6.83 -12.78
C ALA A 12 2.47 6.77 -12.86
N LYS A 13 3.16 6.59 -11.73
CA LYS A 13 4.63 6.43 -11.69
C LYS A 13 5.10 5.12 -12.31
N GLU A 14 4.35 4.04 -12.13
CA GLU A 14 4.61 2.75 -12.77
C GLU A 14 4.56 2.86 -14.29
N ALA A 15 3.49 3.49 -14.81
CA ALA A 15 3.32 3.72 -16.25
C ALA A 15 4.42 4.61 -16.82
N PHE A 16 4.82 5.66 -16.08
CA PHE A 16 5.91 6.55 -16.47
C PHE A 16 7.25 5.82 -16.55
N LEU A 17 7.60 5.05 -15.50
CA LEU A 17 8.83 4.24 -15.48
C LEU A 17 8.86 3.23 -16.63
N LYS A 18 7.75 2.51 -16.87
CA LYS A 18 7.62 1.60 -18.02
C LYS A 18 7.82 2.35 -19.35
N GLY A 19 7.34 3.58 -19.46
CA GLY A 19 7.55 4.47 -20.61
C GLY A 19 9.03 4.77 -20.85
N CYS A 20 9.74 5.27 -19.83
CA CYS A 20 11.18 5.57 -19.91
C CYS A 20 12.01 4.33 -20.28
N ILE A 21 11.69 3.17 -19.68
CA ILE A 21 12.34 1.90 -20.03
C ILE A 21 12.09 1.58 -21.50
N LYS A 22 10.83 1.57 -21.96
CA LYS A 22 10.48 1.26 -23.35
C LYS A 22 11.21 2.18 -24.33
N GLU A 23 11.33 3.46 -24.02
CA GLU A 23 12.00 4.43 -24.88
C GLU A 23 13.48 4.09 -25.12
N ILE A 24 14.25 3.89 -24.04
CA ILE A 24 15.68 3.54 -24.15
C ILE A 24 15.85 2.18 -24.81
N THR A 25 15.05 1.19 -24.40
CA THR A 25 15.19 -0.18 -24.91
C THR A 25 14.77 -0.28 -26.38
N ASN A 26 13.77 0.47 -26.85
CA ASN A 26 13.39 0.49 -28.27
C ASN A 26 14.53 1.04 -29.15
N ARG A 27 15.19 2.11 -28.70
CA ARG A 27 16.36 2.67 -29.41
C ARG A 27 17.52 1.69 -29.42
N ALA A 28 17.78 1.01 -28.30
CA ALA A 28 18.78 -0.05 -28.23
C ALA A 28 18.45 -1.24 -29.14
N ARG A 29 17.17 -1.64 -29.23
CA ARG A 29 16.68 -2.72 -30.11
C ARG A 29 16.96 -2.41 -31.58
N LEU A 30 16.68 -1.17 -32.00
CA LEU A 30 16.88 -0.71 -33.39
C LEU A 30 18.35 -0.59 -33.79
N LEU A 31 19.27 -0.47 -32.83
CA LEU A 31 20.71 -0.43 -33.10
C LEU A 31 21.35 -1.82 -33.04
N LEU A 32 21.08 -2.57 -31.98
CA LEU A 32 21.80 -3.80 -31.65
C LEU A 32 21.13 -5.05 -32.24
N GLY A 33 19.83 -4.96 -32.53
CA GLY A 33 18.99 -6.13 -32.83
C GLY A 33 18.60 -6.90 -31.56
N GLU A 34 17.43 -7.52 -31.58
CA GLU A 34 16.84 -8.20 -30.42
C GLU A 34 17.62 -9.47 -30.00
N GLU A 35 18.26 -10.14 -30.96
CA GLU A 35 19.04 -11.35 -30.67
C GLU A 35 20.43 -11.08 -30.10
N SER A 36 20.89 -9.83 -30.16
CA SER A 36 22.21 -9.45 -29.69
C SER A 36 22.38 -9.70 -28.18
N PRO A 37 23.49 -10.33 -27.75
CA PRO A 37 23.81 -10.48 -26.34
C PRO A 37 23.82 -9.14 -25.59
N LYS A 38 24.23 -8.06 -26.26
CA LYS A 38 24.21 -6.70 -25.68
C LYS A 38 22.78 -6.23 -25.38
N PHE A 39 21.83 -6.53 -26.27
CA PHE A 39 20.41 -6.21 -26.06
C PHE A 39 19.80 -7.06 -24.94
N LYS A 40 20.13 -8.36 -24.89
CA LYS A 40 19.62 -9.27 -23.85
C LYS A 40 20.01 -8.84 -22.42
N ARG A 41 21.10 -8.10 -22.24
CA ARG A 41 21.52 -7.54 -20.93
C ARG A 41 20.52 -6.55 -20.34
N PHE A 42 19.72 -5.87 -21.15
CA PHE A 42 18.68 -4.96 -20.65
C PHE A 42 17.60 -5.70 -19.84
N GLY A 43 17.33 -6.97 -20.16
CA GLY A 43 16.48 -7.81 -19.34
C GLY A 43 15.02 -7.34 -19.23
N THR A 44 14.50 -6.65 -20.24
CA THR A 44 13.13 -6.07 -20.25
C THR A 44 12.03 -7.06 -20.67
N LYS A 45 12.35 -8.36 -20.70
CA LYS A 45 11.37 -9.39 -21.07
C LYS A 45 10.25 -9.43 -20.03
N GLY A 46 9.00 -9.30 -20.47
CA GLY A 46 7.84 -9.32 -19.59
C GLY A 46 7.63 -8.05 -18.77
N LEU A 47 8.18 -6.91 -19.21
CA LEU A 47 8.09 -5.61 -18.52
C LEU A 47 6.68 -5.26 -18.03
N ASP A 48 5.64 -5.57 -18.82
CA ASP A 48 4.26 -5.21 -18.48
C ASP A 48 3.71 -5.99 -17.27
N ASN A 49 4.25 -7.18 -16.98
CA ASN A 49 3.79 -8.08 -15.92
C ASN A 49 4.76 -8.16 -14.72
N MET A 50 5.80 -7.31 -14.69
CA MET A 50 6.74 -7.27 -13.58
C MET A 50 6.06 -6.79 -12.30
N LYS A 51 6.41 -7.40 -11.17
CA LYS A 51 6.02 -6.90 -9.83
C LYS A 51 6.80 -5.62 -9.53
N ASP A 52 6.27 -4.80 -8.62
CA ASP A 52 6.85 -3.51 -8.22
C ASP A 52 8.37 -3.58 -7.96
N ALA A 53 8.83 -4.55 -7.17
CA ALA A 53 10.26 -4.74 -6.88
C ALA A 53 11.08 -5.13 -8.12
N ASP A 54 10.54 -6.02 -8.95
CA ASP A 54 11.21 -6.47 -10.18
C ASP A 54 11.29 -5.33 -11.21
N LEU A 55 10.26 -4.49 -11.29
CA LEU A 55 10.21 -3.32 -12.16
C LEU A 55 11.24 -2.27 -11.76
N SER A 56 11.38 -1.97 -10.45
CA SER A 56 12.42 -1.07 -9.96
C SER A 56 13.81 -1.59 -10.28
N LEU A 57 14.06 -2.89 -10.04
CA LEU A 57 15.34 -3.52 -10.39
C LEU A 57 15.60 -3.51 -11.90
N CYS A 58 14.57 -3.72 -12.72
CA CYS A 58 14.64 -3.64 -14.16
C CYS A 58 15.04 -2.23 -14.62
N GLY A 59 14.41 -1.19 -14.07
CA GLY A 59 14.78 0.21 -14.33
C GLY A 59 16.26 0.48 -14.05
N LYS A 60 16.76 0.02 -12.88
CA LYS A 60 18.18 0.15 -12.51
C LYS A 60 19.09 -0.55 -13.51
N ARG A 61 18.76 -1.80 -13.87
CA ARG A 61 19.55 -2.58 -14.83
C ARG A 61 19.61 -1.89 -16.20
N VAL A 62 18.49 -1.33 -16.66
CA VAL A 62 18.42 -0.61 -17.93
C VAL A 62 19.29 0.63 -17.89
N ALA A 63 19.28 1.41 -16.79
CA ALA A 63 20.15 2.56 -16.60
C ALA A 63 21.64 2.16 -16.62
N ASP A 64 22.02 1.13 -15.87
CA ASP A 64 23.41 0.63 -15.80
C ASP A 64 23.92 0.16 -17.18
N VAL A 65 23.10 -0.60 -17.91
CA VAL A 65 23.47 -1.11 -19.24
C VAL A 65 23.49 0.02 -20.28
N ALA A 66 22.52 0.94 -20.23
CA ALA A 66 22.49 2.11 -21.12
C ALA A 66 23.73 2.99 -20.92
N LYS A 67 24.15 3.18 -19.66
CA LYS A 67 25.36 3.94 -19.32
C LYS A 67 26.63 3.26 -19.83
N ALA A 68 26.72 1.93 -19.67
CA ALA A 68 27.86 1.15 -20.18
C ALA A 68 27.96 1.17 -21.71
N LEU A 69 26.83 1.30 -22.42
CA LEU A 69 26.76 1.30 -23.88
C LEU A 69 26.48 2.70 -24.46
N LEU A 70 26.65 3.76 -23.68
CA LEU A 70 26.24 5.12 -24.06
C LEU A 70 26.86 5.59 -25.37
N ALA A 71 28.15 5.32 -25.58
CA ALA A 71 28.85 5.70 -26.82
C ALA A 71 28.23 5.04 -28.07
N GLU A 72 27.81 3.78 -27.96
CA GLU A 72 27.15 3.07 -29.07
C GLU A 72 25.70 3.57 -29.25
N LEU A 73 24.96 3.74 -28.16
CA LEU A 73 23.54 4.13 -28.18
C LEU A 73 23.32 5.61 -28.54
N ALA A 74 24.34 6.46 -28.37
CA ALA A 74 24.30 7.88 -28.75
C ALA A 74 23.98 8.07 -30.24
N VAL A 75 24.36 7.12 -31.10
CA VAL A 75 24.03 7.11 -32.54
C VAL A 75 22.52 7.11 -32.79
N ARG A 76 21.73 6.57 -31.85
CA ARG A 76 20.26 6.58 -31.88
C ARG A 76 19.65 7.62 -30.93
N GLY A 77 20.43 8.60 -30.50
CA GLY A 77 19.97 9.72 -29.68
C GLY A 77 19.69 9.36 -28.21
N VAL A 78 20.21 8.24 -27.70
CA VAL A 78 20.21 8.01 -26.25
C VAL A 78 21.23 8.95 -25.62
N THR A 79 20.78 9.79 -24.69
CA THR A 79 21.62 10.78 -24.00
C THR A 79 21.78 10.41 -22.53
N GLN A 80 22.78 10.97 -21.86
CA GLN A 80 22.94 10.82 -20.41
C GLN A 80 21.70 11.35 -19.66
N ALA A 81 21.09 12.44 -20.12
CA ALA A 81 19.87 13.00 -19.52
C ALA A 81 18.72 11.99 -19.50
N MET A 82 18.53 11.18 -20.56
CA MET A 82 17.49 10.16 -20.57
C MET A 82 17.74 9.06 -19.53
N ILE A 83 19.01 8.73 -19.26
CA ILE A 83 19.38 7.76 -18.24
C ILE A 83 19.12 8.34 -16.85
N ASP A 84 19.47 9.61 -16.64
CA ASP A 84 19.22 10.32 -15.39
C ASP A 84 17.71 10.49 -15.12
N ASP A 85 16.91 10.73 -16.16
CA ASP A 85 15.45 10.76 -16.11
C ASP A 85 14.87 9.39 -15.75
N LEU A 86 15.43 8.30 -16.30
CA LEU A 86 15.03 6.93 -15.94
C LEU A 86 15.33 6.63 -14.47
N ASP A 87 16.51 7.01 -13.97
CA ASP A 87 16.86 6.83 -12.56
C ASP A 87 15.96 7.66 -11.64
N SER A 88 15.62 8.88 -12.04
CA SER A 88 14.68 9.75 -11.32
C SER A 88 13.26 9.18 -11.32
N ALA A 89 12.81 8.63 -12.46
CA ALA A 89 11.52 7.95 -12.59
C ALA A 89 11.45 6.72 -11.68
N ARG A 90 12.54 5.95 -11.59
CA ARG A 90 12.66 4.80 -10.69
C ARG A 90 12.58 5.23 -9.23
N GLN A 91 13.34 6.23 -8.82
CA GLN A 91 13.29 6.74 -7.44
C GLN A 91 11.88 7.23 -7.07
N SER A 92 11.24 7.98 -7.97
CA SER A 92 9.84 8.43 -7.78
C SER A 92 8.86 7.26 -7.64
N PHE A 93 9.09 6.16 -8.36
CA PHE A 93 8.27 4.96 -8.25
C PHE A 93 8.50 4.23 -6.92
N ASP A 94 9.75 4.10 -6.47
CA ASP A 94 10.11 3.51 -5.17
C ASP A 94 9.46 4.32 -4.02
N GLU A 95 9.51 5.65 -4.08
CA GLU A 95 8.84 6.54 -3.12
C GLU A 95 7.31 6.36 -3.13
N ALA A 96 6.71 6.21 -4.32
CA ALA A 96 5.26 6.00 -4.45
C ALA A 96 4.81 4.66 -3.84
N ILE A 97 5.61 3.60 -3.96
CA ILE A 97 5.37 2.31 -3.31
C ILE A 97 5.37 2.48 -1.78
N LEU A 98 6.37 3.17 -1.23
CA LEU A 98 6.46 3.43 0.20
C LEU A 98 5.28 4.27 0.70
N ALA A 99 4.88 5.30 -0.04
CA ALA A 99 3.74 6.14 0.29
C ALA A 99 2.42 5.34 0.31
N GLN A 100 2.22 4.45 -0.68
CA GLN A 100 1.06 3.55 -0.70
C GLN A 100 1.06 2.63 0.54
N GLY A 101 2.20 2.01 0.85
CA GLY A 101 2.34 1.13 2.01
C GLY A 101 2.05 1.85 3.34
N LYS A 102 2.54 3.08 3.50
CA LYS A 102 2.28 3.92 4.67
C LYS A 102 0.78 4.23 4.80
N ALA A 103 0.14 4.68 3.73
CA ALA A 103 -1.30 4.97 3.74
C ALA A 103 -2.14 3.72 4.08
N MET A 104 -1.72 2.53 3.63
CA MET A 104 -2.33 1.24 4.01
C MET A 104 -2.20 0.95 5.50
N SER A 105 -1.00 1.10 6.05
CA SER A 105 -0.73 0.89 7.47
C SER A 105 -1.52 1.85 8.36
N GLU A 106 -1.53 3.14 8.04
CA GLU A 106 -2.24 4.18 8.82
C GLU A 106 -3.75 3.90 8.93
N ARG A 107 -4.40 3.47 7.85
CA ARG A 107 -5.81 3.05 7.91
C ARG A 107 -6.00 1.82 8.79
N GLY A 108 -5.08 0.87 8.73
CA GLY A 108 -5.10 -0.31 9.58
C GLY A 108 -5.07 0.08 11.06
N THR A 109 -4.13 0.94 11.43
CA THR A 109 -4.02 1.51 12.79
C THR A 109 -5.30 2.22 13.21
N ALA A 110 -5.84 3.12 12.38
CA ALA A 110 -7.08 3.83 12.68
C ALA A 110 -8.28 2.89 12.89
N THR A 111 -8.35 1.80 12.13
CA THR A 111 -9.40 0.78 12.29
C THR A 111 -9.26 0.07 13.64
N ASN A 112 -8.04 -0.30 14.01
CA ASN A 112 -7.75 -0.96 15.29
C ASN A 112 -8.02 -0.04 16.47
N ASP A 113 -7.63 1.23 16.38
CA ASP A 113 -7.92 2.24 17.41
C ASP A 113 -9.43 2.44 17.60
N ARG A 114 -10.21 2.48 16.51
CA ARG A 114 -11.67 2.57 16.60
C ARG A 114 -12.26 1.35 17.32
N ILE A 115 -11.79 0.15 16.99
CA ILE A 115 -12.25 -1.09 17.65
C ILE A 115 -11.90 -1.06 19.13
N ARG A 116 -10.67 -0.66 19.46
CA ARG A 116 -10.21 -0.53 20.85
C ARG A 116 -11.08 0.43 21.65
N VAL A 117 -11.31 1.65 21.14
CA VAL A 117 -12.15 2.66 21.80
C VAL A 117 -13.60 2.19 21.93
N ALA A 118 -14.15 1.52 20.92
CA ALA A 118 -15.50 0.96 21.01
C ALA A 118 -15.62 -0.11 22.10
N ASN A 119 -14.60 -0.97 22.23
CA ASN A 119 -14.55 -1.98 23.28
C ASN A 119 -14.38 -1.36 24.68
N GLU A 120 -13.54 -0.34 24.82
CA GLU A 120 -13.37 0.44 26.06
C GLU A 120 -14.70 1.11 26.48
N LEU A 121 -15.40 1.73 25.54
CA LEU A 121 -16.70 2.36 25.79
C LEU A 121 -17.77 1.33 26.18
N TYR A 122 -17.78 0.18 25.52
CA TYR A 122 -18.70 -0.91 25.86
C TYR A 122 -18.43 -1.42 27.29
N ALA A 123 -17.18 -1.66 27.65
CA ALA A 123 -16.80 -2.08 29.00
C ALA A 123 -17.27 -1.08 30.06
N PHE A 124 -17.06 0.22 29.82
CA PHE A 124 -17.55 1.28 30.72
C PHE A 124 -19.09 1.31 30.83
N THR A 125 -19.80 1.07 29.72
CA THR A 125 -21.27 1.01 29.71
C THR A 125 -21.78 -0.18 30.52
N VAL A 126 -21.10 -1.34 30.44
CA VAL A 126 -21.41 -2.52 31.26
C VAL A 126 -21.24 -2.21 32.74
N GLU A 127 -20.14 -1.55 33.13
CA GLU A 127 -19.88 -1.15 34.52
C GLU A 127 -20.98 -0.20 35.07
N LEU A 128 -21.36 0.82 34.30
CA LEU A 128 -22.45 1.72 34.67
C LEU A 128 -23.81 1.00 34.78
N ALA A 129 -24.07 0.06 33.88
CA ALA A 129 -25.28 -0.75 33.91
C ALA A 129 -25.32 -1.66 35.15
N GLU A 130 -24.19 -2.25 35.54
CA GLU A 130 -24.09 -3.01 36.79
C GLU A 130 -24.33 -2.15 38.03
N ALA A 131 -23.73 -0.95 38.10
CA ALA A 131 -23.97 -0.01 39.18
C ALA A 131 -25.45 0.42 39.26
N GLY A 132 -26.07 0.71 38.11
CA GLY A 132 -27.49 1.05 38.03
C GLY A 132 -28.41 -0.08 38.49
N LYS A 133 -28.16 -1.32 38.04
CA LYS A 133 -28.86 -2.51 38.52
C LYS A 133 -28.76 -2.63 40.05
N ALA A 134 -27.57 -2.49 40.62
CA ALA A 134 -27.35 -2.59 42.06
C ALA A 134 -28.11 -1.52 42.87
N ILE A 135 -28.21 -0.28 42.37
CA ILE A 135 -28.94 0.81 43.05
C ILE A 135 -30.45 0.56 43.10
N TRP A 136 -31.02 0.02 42.01
CA TRP A 136 -32.47 -0.08 41.82
C TRP A 136 -33.06 -1.45 42.15
N GLN A 137 -32.23 -2.48 42.36
CA GLN A 137 -32.64 -3.87 42.59
C GLN A 137 -33.78 -4.03 43.60
N ASP A 138 -33.70 -3.34 44.74
CA ASP A 138 -34.70 -3.44 45.82
C ASP A 138 -35.61 -2.19 45.93
N LYS A 139 -35.44 -1.22 45.03
CA LYS A 139 -36.14 0.08 45.10
C LYS A 139 -37.23 0.23 44.05
N ASP A 140 -36.94 -0.11 42.81
CA ASP A 140 -37.84 0.11 41.67
C ASP A 140 -37.48 -0.84 40.53
N GLN A 141 -38.36 -1.82 40.30
CA GLN A 141 -38.16 -2.83 39.25
C GLN A 141 -38.25 -2.25 37.84
N ALA A 142 -39.00 -1.15 37.63
CA ALA A 142 -39.05 -0.51 36.33
C ALA A 142 -37.70 0.14 36.00
N ARG A 143 -37.14 0.90 36.96
CA ARG A 143 -35.82 1.52 36.80
C ARG A 143 -34.69 0.51 36.69
N TYR A 144 -34.78 -0.63 37.37
CA TYR A 144 -33.80 -1.73 37.21
C TYR A 144 -33.71 -2.22 35.77
N ARG A 145 -34.84 -2.37 35.08
CA ARG A 145 -34.90 -2.90 33.70
C ARG A 145 -34.19 -1.99 32.69
N ASP A 146 -34.12 -0.68 32.96
CA ASP A 146 -33.40 0.27 32.10
C ASP A 146 -31.89 0.01 32.04
N TYR A 147 -31.34 -0.70 33.03
CA TYR A 147 -29.92 -1.07 33.10
C TYR A 147 -29.64 -2.53 32.69
N VAL A 148 -30.62 -3.23 32.14
CA VAL A 148 -30.41 -4.57 31.58
C VAL A 148 -29.92 -4.44 30.14
N LEU A 149 -28.65 -4.79 29.91
CA LEU A 149 -28.05 -4.79 28.58
C LEU A 149 -28.44 -6.06 27.81
N TYR A 150 -28.83 -5.92 26.56
CA TYR A 150 -29.22 -7.02 25.67
C TYR A 150 -28.15 -7.26 24.59
N SER A 151 -27.95 -8.53 24.23
CA SER A 151 -27.12 -8.92 23.10
C SER A 151 -27.83 -8.63 21.79
N SER A 152 -27.09 -8.74 20.67
CA SER A 152 -27.64 -8.60 19.31
C SER A 152 -28.77 -9.58 18.97
N GLU A 153 -28.95 -10.63 19.77
CA GLU A 153 -30.01 -11.64 19.63
C GLU A 153 -31.21 -11.37 20.56
N GLY A 154 -31.24 -10.20 21.22
CA GLY A 154 -32.32 -9.81 22.14
C GLY A 154 -32.31 -10.55 23.48
N ARG A 155 -31.21 -11.26 23.79
CA ARG A 155 -31.04 -11.96 25.08
C ARG A 155 -30.31 -11.06 26.07
N PRO A 156 -30.68 -11.01 27.37
CA PRO A 156 -29.87 -10.30 28.36
C PRO A 156 -28.42 -10.80 28.30
N THR A 157 -27.47 -9.88 28.20
CA THR A 157 -26.04 -10.24 28.21
C THR A 157 -25.69 -10.84 29.57
N ALA A 158 -25.24 -12.09 29.57
CA ALA A 158 -24.77 -12.76 30.78
C ALA A 158 -23.42 -12.14 31.18
N THR A 159 -23.39 -11.48 32.34
CA THR A 159 -22.16 -10.98 32.97
C THR A 159 -21.40 -12.15 33.60
N ALA A 160 -20.36 -12.63 32.90
CA ALA A 160 -19.21 -13.36 33.45
C ALA A 160 -18.06 -13.40 32.41
N PRO A 161 -16.77 -13.32 32.82
CA PRO A 161 -15.66 -12.98 31.94
C PRO A 161 -15.22 -14.15 31.07
N VAL A 162 -14.81 -13.88 29.83
CA VAL A 162 -13.97 -14.81 29.06
C VAL A 162 -12.53 -14.37 29.25
N ALA A 163 -11.82 -15.08 30.13
CA ALA A 163 -10.37 -15.03 30.21
C ALA A 163 -9.75 -15.60 28.93
N GLN A 164 -8.57 -15.08 28.60
CA GLN A 164 -7.72 -15.45 27.45
C GLN A 164 -7.42 -16.95 27.36
#